data_AF-A0A2V2EB30-F1
#
_entry.id   AF-A0A2V2EB30-F1
#
_cell.length_a   1.000
_cell.length_b   1.000
_cell.length_c   1.000
_cell.angle_alpha   90.00
_cell.angle_beta   90.00
_cell.angle_gamma   90.00
#
_symmetry.space_group_name_H-M   'P 1'
#
loop_
_entity.id
_entity.type
_entity.pdbx_description
1 polymer ?
#
loop_
_entity_poly.entity_id
_entity_poly.type
_entity_poly.pdbx_seq_one_letter_code
_entity_poly.pdbx_strand_id
1 'polypeptide(L)'
;MAIKSSPEVVRDMKSTIQKTVTSIQGIQQNVKGAMRSGASWNDAHGMQYQALMKRIAQLTQSPMATLIAAGPKLERLATALDRYGKVKF
;
A
#
# COMPACT_ATOMS: atom_id res chain seq x y z
N MET A 1 5.57 8.43 -27.61
CA MET A 1 5.55 7.24 -26.73
C MET A 1 4.10 6.92 -26.38
N ALA A 2 3.48 5.96 -27.08
CA ALA A 2 2.20 5.44 -26.63
C ALA A 2 2.47 4.56 -25.41
N ILE A 3 1.81 4.85 -24.29
CA ILE A 3 1.82 3.97 -23.14
C ILE A 3 1.34 2.60 -23.63
N LYS A 4 2.24 1.61 -23.75
CA LYS A 4 1.93 0.20 -24.05
C LYS A 4 1.28 -0.50 -22.84
N SER A 5 0.47 0.21 -22.09
CA SER A 5 -0.28 -0.33 -20.96
C SER A 5 -1.72 -0.29 -21.38
N SER A 6 -2.31 -1.46 -21.64
CA SER A 6 -3.72 -1.53 -21.95
C SER A 6 -4.54 -1.10 -20.72
N PRO A 7 -5.80 -0.64 -20.89
CA PRO A 7 -6.67 -0.31 -19.76
C PRO A 7 -6.74 -1.39 -18.68
N GLU A 8 -6.65 -2.66 -19.10
CA GLU A 8 -6.62 -3.83 -18.22
C GLU A 8 -5.37 -3.84 -17.33
N VAL A 9 -4.19 -3.56 -17.90
CA VAL A 9 -2.93 -3.46 -17.13
C VAL A 9 -3.02 -2.34 -16.09
N VAL A 10 -3.66 -1.22 -16.43
CA VAL A 10 -3.86 -0.10 -15.48
C VAL A 10 -4.83 -0.47 -14.35
N ARG A 11 -5.87 -1.25 -14.64
CA ARG A 11 -6.78 -1.80 -13.62
C ARG A 11 -6.11 -2.85 -12.75
N ASP A 12 -5.24 -3.68 -13.31
CA ASP A 12 -4.46 -4.65 -12.55
C ASP A 12 -3.46 -3.95 -11.60
N MET A 13 -2.82 -2.87 -12.06
CA MET A 13 -2.01 -2.00 -11.19
C MET A 13 -2.83 -1.43 -10.03
N LYS A 14 -4.07 -0.98 -10.27
CA LYS A 14 -4.98 -0.52 -9.21
C LYS A 14 -5.29 -1.64 -8.22
N SER A 15 -5.59 -2.86 -8.70
CA SER A 15 -5.84 -4.04 -7.86
C SER A 15 -4.63 -4.38 -6.98
N THR A 16 -3.43 -4.35 -7.54
CA THR A 16 -2.18 -4.57 -6.82
C THR A 16 -1.95 -3.53 -5.73
N ILE A 17 -2.19 -2.24 -6.02
CA ILE A 17 -2.12 -1.17 -5.00
C ILE A 17 -3.14 -1.41 -3.88
N GLN A 18 -4.38 -1.78 -4.21
CA GLN A 18 -5.41 -2.07 -3.20
C GLN A 18 -5.01 -3.23 -2.28
N LYS A 19 -4.52 -4.33 -2.86
CA LYS A 19 -3.99 -5.47 -2.08
C LYS A 19 -2.85 -5.03 -1.17
N THR A 20 -1.95 -4.19 -1.68
CA THR A 20 -0.79 -3.66 -0.93
C THR A 20 -1.25 -2.81 0.26
N VAL A 21 -2.25 -1.94 0.08
CA VAL A 21 -2.86 -1.16 1.18
C VAL A 21 -3.43 -2.08 2.25
N THR A 22 -4.19 -3.12 1.88
CA THR A 22 -4.73 -4.10 2.83
C THR A 22 -3.62 -4.83 3.59
N SER A 23 -2.54 -5.25 2.89
CA SER A 23 -1.39 -5.88 3.54
C SER A 23 -0.70 -4.94 4.53
N ILE A 24 -0.51 -3.67 4.18
CA ILE A 24 0.08 -2.66 5.09
C ILE A 24 -0.80 -2.47 6.33
N GLN A 25 -2.12 -2.40 6.16
CA GLN A 25 -3.07 -2.32 7.29
C GLN A 25 -2.97 -3.55 8.22
N GLY A 26 -2.84 -4.75 7.64
CA GLY A 26 -2.61 -5.99 8.39
C GLY A 26 -1.30 -5.95 9.19
N ILE A 27 -0.22 -5.47 8.58
CA ILE A 27 1.06 -5.28 9.28
C ILE A 27 0.90 -4.29 10.44
N GLN A 28 0.21 -3.17 10.25
CA GLN A 28 -0.02 -2.18 11.31
C GLN A 28 -0.83 -2.77 12.48
N GLN A 29 -1.84 -3.59 12.20
CA GLN A 29 -2.62 -4.31 13.22
C GLN A 29 -1.74 -5.29 14.00
N ASN A 30 -0.94 -6.09 13.30
CA ASN A 30 -0.03 -7.06 13.90
C ASN A 30 1.04 -6.38 14.76
N VAL A 31 1.63 -5.28 14.28
CA VAL A 31 2.60 -4.48 15.04
C VAL A 31 1.97 -3.89 16.30
N LYS A 32 0.74 -3.37 16.23
CA LYS A 32 0.01 -2.91 17.43
C LYS A 32 -0.23 -4.04 18.43
N GLY A 33 -0.59 -5.23 17.96
CA GLY A 33 -0.74 -6.42 18.80
C GLY A 33 0.57 -6.82 19.46
N ALA A 34 1.63 -6.94 18.66
CA ALA A 34 3.00 -7.22 19.09
C ALA A 34 3.50 -6.24 20.17
N MET A 35 3.29 -4.93 19.98
CA MET A 35 3.67 -3.91 20.96
C MET A 35 2.91 -4.05 22.30
N ARG A 36 1.65 -4.49 22.27
CA ARG A 36 0.88 -4.76 23.50
C ARG A 36 1.39 -6.01 24.22
N SER A 37 1.66 -7.09 23.48
CA SER A 37 2.15 -8.34 24.05
C SER A 37 3.56 -8.23 24.64
N GLY A 38 4.43 -7.41 24.02
CA GLY A 38 5.80 -7.15 24.51
C GLY A 38 5.91 -5.97 25.48
N ALA A 39 4.80 -5.41 25.96
CA ALA A 39 4.83 -4.22 26.83
C ALA A 39 5.45 -4.50 28.20
N SER A 40 5.38 -5.74 28.68
CA SER A 40 5.98 -6.17 29.94
C SER A 40 7.47 -6.52 29.82
N TRP A 41 8.04 -6.55 28.61
CA TRP A 41 9.44 -6.87 28.39
C TRP A 41 10.30 -5.62 28.60
N ASN A 42 10.99 -5.56 29.73
CA ASN A 42 11.84 -4.45 30.16
C ASN A 42 13.34 -4.78 30.09
N ASP A 43 13.70 -5.93 29.52
CA ASP A 43 15.07 -6.33 29.26
C ASP A 43 15.64 -5.69 27.98
N ALA A 44 16.94 -5.86 27.75
CA ALA A 44 17.61 -5.29 26.57
C ALA A 44 16.98 -5.77 25.25
N HIS A 45 16.51 -7.01 25.20
CA HIS A 45 15.84 -7.58 24.02
C HIS A 45 14.42 -7.01 23.84
N GLY A 46 13.65 -6.81 24.92
CA GLY A 46 12.36 -6.15 24.90
C GLY A 46 12.43 -4.71 24.40
N MET A 47 13.44 -3.94 24.82
CA MET A 47 13.66 -2.58 24.32
C MET A 47 13.97 -2.56 22.82
N GLN A 48 14.84 -3.46 22.34
CA GLN A 48 15.15 -3.59 20.91
C GLN A 48 13.91 -4.00 20.10
N TYR A 49 13.12 -4.93 20.61
CA TYR A 49 11.86 -5.36 20.00
C TYR A 49 10.87 -4.19 19.89
N GLN A 50 10.65 -3.44 20.96
CA GLN A 50 9.77 -2.27 20.95
C GLN A 50 10.26 -1.19 19.98
N ALA A 51 11.56 -0.94 19.91
CA ALA A 51 12.15 0.00 18.95
C ALA A 51 11.93 -0.43 17.50
N LEU A 52 12.11 -1.72 17.20
CA LEU A 52 11.86 -2.30 15.89
C LEU A 52 10.38 -2.16 15.50
N MET A 53 9.46 -2.52 16.40
CA MET A 53 8.02 -2.42 16.15
C MET A 53 7.59 -0.97 15.89
N LYS A 54 8.10 0.00 16.66
CA LYS A 54 7.86 1.42 16.40
C LYS A 54 8.37 1.85 15.02
N ARG A 55 9.55 1.39 14.61
CA ARG A 55 10.11 1.70 13.29
C ARG A 55 9.26 1.12 12.16
N ILE A 56 8.76 -0.11 12.30
CA ILE A 56 7.84 -0.72 11.32
C ILE A 56 6.53 0.08 11.26
N ALA A 57 5.98 0.51 12.40
CA ALA A 57 4.78 1.34 12.44
C ALA A 57 4.96 2.67 11.69
N GLN A 58 6.13 3.32 11.82
CA GLN A 58 6.43 4.55 11.09
C GLN A 58 6.59 4.31 9.58
N LEU A 59 7.33 3.27 9.18
CA LEU A 59 7.56 2.94 7.77
C LEU A 59 6.26 2.59 7.04
N THR A 60 5.30 2.00 7.74
CA THR A 60 3.98 1.64 7.17
C THR A 60 3.00 2.81 7.07
N GLN A 61 3.20 3.90 7.83
CA GLN A 61 2.33 5.09 7.74
C GLN A 61 2.60 5.93 6.49
N SER A 62 3.87 6.09 6.10
CA SER A 62 4.28 6.98 4.99
C SER A 62 3.66 6.63 3.62
N PRO A 63 3.68 5.37 3.15
CA PRO A 63 3.20 5.06 1.79
C PRO A 63 1.68 5.01 1.67
N MET A 64 0.94 4.87 2.78
CA MET A 64 -0.52 4.65 2.79
C MET A 64 -1.29 5.76 2.07
N ALA A 65 -1.01 7.02 2.40
CA ALA A 65 -1.72 8.16 1.79
C ALA A 65 -1.47 8.23 0.28
N THR A 66 -0.23 8.01 -0.14
CA THR A 66 0.18 8.00 -1.55
C THR A 66 -0.48 6.85 -2.32
N LEU A 67 -0.50 5.64 -1.75
CA LEU A 67 -1.12 4.46 -2.37
C LEU A 67 -2.64 4.62 -2.50
N ILE A 68 -3.31 5.13 -1.46
CA ILE A 68 -4.75 5.41 -1.50
C ILE A 68 -5.07 6.47 -2.56
N ALA A 69 -4.26 7.52 -2.66
CA ALA A 69 -4.42 8.56 -3.67
C ALA A 69 -4.12 8.10 -5.11
N ALA A 70 -3.34 7.03 -5.29
CA ALA A 70 -3.02 6.49 -6.61
C ALA A 70 -4.21 5.73 -7.25
N GLY A 71 -5.06 5.10 -6.44
CA GLY A 71 -6.20 4.31 -6.94
C GLY A 71 -7.13 5.08 -7.89
N PRO A 72 -7.65 6.25 -7.52
CA PRO A 72 -8.49 7.06 -8.40
C PRO A 72 -7.77 7.57 -9.65
N LYS A 73 -6.45 7.83 -9.56
CA LYS A 73 -5.65 8.29 -10.71
C LYS A 73 -5.51 7.18 -11.76
N LEU A 74 -5.29 5.95 -11.32
CA LEU A 74 -5.24 4.78 -12.20
C LEU A 74 -6.59 4.50 -12.86
N GLU A 75 -7.71 4.64 -12.14
CA GLU A 75 -9.03 4.46 -12.74
C GLU A 75 -9.32 5.49 -13.85
N ARG A 76 -8.96 6.76 -13.61
CA ARG A 76 -9.06 7.81 -14.62
C ARG A 76 -8.19 7.52 -15.83
N LEU A 77 -6.97 7.02 -15.63
CA LEU A 77 -6.07 6.64 -16.71
C LEU A 77 -6.64 5.46 -17.52
N ALA A 78 -7.15 4.42 -16.86
CA ALA A 78 -7.79 3.29 -17.54
C ALA A 78 -8.99 3.74 -18.39
N THR A 79 -9.83 4.62 -17.83
CA THR A 79 -10.99 5.19 -18.56
C THR A 79 -10.56 6.04 -19.76
N ALA A 80 -9.48 6.82 -19.62
CA ALA A 80 -8.94 7.62 -20.72
C ALA A 80 -8.38 6.73 -21.85
N LEU A 81 -7.72 5.63 -21.49
CA LEU A 81 -7.21 4.64 -22.44
C LEU A 81 -8.33 3.89 -23.15
N ASP A 82 -9.42 3.51 -22.44
CA ASP A 82 -10.61 2.90 -23.06
C ASP A 82 -11.22 3.83 -24.12
N ARG A 83 -11.36 5.12 -23.79
CA ARG A 83 -11.89 6.12 -24.72
C ARG A 83 -10.99 6.31 -25.92
N TYR A 84 -9.67 6.34 -25.70
CA TYR A 84 -8.70 6.48 -26.79
C TYR A 84 -8.68 5.25 -27.71
N GLY A 85 -8.78 4.04 -27.14
CA GLY A 85 -8.90 2.80 -27.91
C GLY A 85 -10.17 2.76 -28.76
N LYS A 86 -11.30 3.24 -28.23
CA LYS A 86 -12.57 3.32 -28.99
C LYS A 86 -12.57 4.34 -30.14
N VAL A 87 -11.69 5.34 -30.10
CA VAL A 87 -11.59 6.38 -31.14
C VAL A 87 -10.64 5.95 -32.28
N LYS A 88 -9.78 4.94 -32.05
CA LYS A 88 -8.92 4.36 -33.09
C LYS A 88 -9.51 3.06 -33.63
N PHE A 89 -10.26 3.21 -34.72
CA PHE A 89 -10.63 2.23 -35.77
C PHE A 89 -11.12 0.85 -35.31
#